data_AF-A0A0M0LKF7-F1
#
_entry.id   AF-A0A0M0LKF7-F1
#
_cell.length_a   1.000
_cell.length_b   1.000
_cell.length_c   1.000
_cell.angle_alpha   90.00
_cell.angle_beta   90.00
_cell.angle_gamma   90.00
#
_symmetry.space_group_name_H-M   'P 1'
#
loop_
_entity.id
_entity.type
_entity.pdbx_description
1 polymer ?
#
loop_
_entity_poly.entity_id
_entity_poly.type
_entity_poly.pdbx_seq_one_letter_code
_entity_poly.pdbx_strand_id
1 'polypeptide(L)'
;MDKIHIVYGDSAAGSLKYALRLMKKTNEEKVIVVRDIFSIGPLNDIHARKGWMQEHIFRDVDESYFPLQSDQLQSLQDDVSVCIWISDGAHEQVGLRFVMNELKNAQNPIQIVNVSTQFKPIEPRFVPRTTGEVISEQLIKMMPYCEPVTKLEKTRYVNEWQQLSKTKNVLRYLEEDMIISTEANYYDDFIIECAEFLHREILDRKEEEPEEFMKAARFVGEAYGKIENHIGDAYIEYRLRELITNGMFEVKGDTSAMHLYSVKLKAAFM
;
A
#
# COMPACT_ATOMS: atom_id res chain seq x y z
N MET A 1 23.87 -18.71 -3.46
CA MET A 1 22.76 -17.76 -3.27
C MET A 1 22.33 -17.98 -1.85
N ASP A 2 22.52 -16.95 -1.04
CA ASP A 2 22.74 -17.10 0.39
C ASP A 2 21.55 -16.52 1.15
N LYS A 3 20.87 -15.53 0.55
CA LYS A 3 19.68 -14.91 1.10
C LYS A 3 18.71 -14.44 0.02
N ILE A 4 17.43 -14.55 0.32
CA ILE A 4 16.34 -13.99 -0.47
C ILE A 4 15.67 -12.92 0.37
N HIS A 5 15.47 -11.75 -0.22
CA HIS A 5 14.71 -10.68 0.37
C HIS A 5 13.36 -10.55 -0.33
N ILE A 6 12.28 -10.53 0.45
CA ILE A 6 10.93 -10.30 -0.05
C ILE A 6 10.52 -8.89 0.35
N VAL A 7 10.10 -8.10 -0.63
CA VAL A 7 9.62 -6.72 -0.45
C VAL A 7 8.31 -6.52 -1.21
N TYR A 8 7.56 -5.48 -0.85
CA TYR A 8 6.29 -5.13 -1.47
C TYR A 8 6.43 -3.88 -2.34
N GLY A 9 6.05 -3.99 -3.61
CA GLY A 9 6.13 -2.90 -4.58
C GLY A 9 7.53 -2.63 -5.15
N ASP A 10 7.56 -2.00 -6.34
CA ASP A 10 8.81 -1.77 -7.07
C ASP A 10 9.71 -0.69 -6.44
N SER A 11 9.14 0.25 -5.66
CA SER A 11 9.94 1.25 -4.93
C SER A 11 10.85 0.59 -3.89
N ALA A 12 10.27 -0.25 -3.02
CA ALA A 12 11.04 -1.01 -2.02
C ALA A 12 12.08 -1.92 -2.69
N ALA A 13 11.72 -2.55 -3.81
CA ALA A 13 12.63 -3.37 -4.59
C ALA A 13 13.80 -2.58 -5.18
N GLY A 14 13.55 -1.38 -5.71
CA GLY A 14 14.57 -0.48 -6.23
C GLY A 14 15.57 -0.10 -5.15
N SER A 15 15.07 0.41 -4.01
CA SER A 15 15.90 0.80 -2.87
C SER A 15 16.72 -0.37 -2.32
N LEU A 16 16.12 -1.54 -2.14
CA LEU A 16 16.83 -2.69 -1.60
C LEU A 16 17.87 -3.25 -2.58
N LYS A 17 17.57 -3.32 -3.88
CA LYS A 17 18.56 -3.75 -4.89
C LYS A 17 19.75 -2.80 -4.93
N TYR A 18 19.51 -1.49 -4.79
CA TYR A 18 20.59 -0.51 -4.71
C TYR A 18 21.41 -0.67 -3.43
N ALA A 19 20.77 -0.91 -2.28
CA ALA A 19 21.45 -1.24 -1.02
C ALA A 19 22.37 -2.47 -1.17
N LEU A 20 21.88 -3.56 -1.77
CA LEU A 20 22.67 -4.77 -2.04
C LEU A 20 23.85 -4.51 -2.97
N ARG A 21 23.67 -3.63 -3.96
CA ARG A 21 24.76 -3.19 -4.86
C ARG A 21 25.85 -2.44 -4.09
N LEU A 22 25.47 -1.51 -3.21
CA LEU A 22 26.43 -0.79 -2.36
C LEU A 22 27.21 -1.74 -1.45
N MET A 23 26.58 -2.81 -0.97
CA MET A 23 27.21 -3.86 -0.15
C MET A 23 27.97 -4.92 -0.96
N LYS A 24 27.96 -4.86 -2.30
CA LYS A 24 28.55 -5.86 -3.21
C LYS A 24 27.96 -7.28 -3.07
N LYS A 25 26.68 -7.39 -2.69
CA LYS A 25 25.98 -8.66 -2.44
C LYS A 25 25.07 -9.13 -3.58
N THR A 26 25.06 -8.44 -4.72
CA THR A 26 24.12 -8.71 -5.83
C THR A 26 24.26 -10.09 -6.47
N ASN A 27 25.41 -10.77 -6.27
CA ASN A 27 25.64 -12.13 -6.77
C ASN A 27 25.25 -13.21 -5.74
N GLU A 28 25.07 -12.82 -4.48
CA GLU A 28 24.83 -13.72 -3.34
C GLU A 28 23.38 -13.62 -2.87
N GLU A 29 22.77 -12.44 -2.96
CA GLU A 29 21.44 -12.15 -2.42
C GLU A 29 20.47 -11.70 -3.52
N LYS A 30 19.24 -12.20 -3.46
CA LYS A 30 18.18 -11.93 -4.46
C LYS A 30 17.02 -11.17 -3.84
N VAL A 31 16.47 -10.22 -4.58
CA VAL A 31 15.21 -9.52 -4.21
C VAL A 31 14.06 -10.09 -5.02
N ILE A 32 13.03 -10.59 -4.34
CA ILE A 32 11.73 -10.95 -4.89
C ILE A 32 10.73 -9.86 -4.54
N VAL A 33 9.93 -9.46 -5.53
CA VAL A 33 8.99 -8.34 -5.40
C VAL A 33 7.58 -8.88 -5.44
N VAL A 34 6.82 -8.64 -4.38
CA VAL A 34 5.37 -8.87 -4.36
C VAL A 34 4.70 -7.60 -4.86
N ARG A 35 4.13 -7.64 -6.07
CA ARG A 35 3.63 -6.45 -6.78
C ARG A 35 2.17 -6.09 -6.51
N ASP A 36 1.62 -6.40 -5.34
CA ASP A 36 0.20 -6.16 -5.05
C ASP A 36 -0.01 -5.05 -4.02
N ILE A 37 -1.26 -4.59 -3.82
CA ILE A 37 -1.65 -3.63 -2.77
C ILE A 37 -2.68 -4.29 -1.85
N PHE A 38 -2.20 -4.99 -0.83
CA PHE A 38 -3.05 -5.79 0.06
C PHE A 38 -3.93 -4.99 1.03
N SER A 39 -3.75 -3.68 1.16
CA SER A 39 -4.66 -2.82 1.93
C SER A 39 -6.00 -2.61 1.24
N ILE A 40 -6.11 -2.94 -0.06
CA ILE A 40 -7.31 -2.71 -0.86
C ILE A 40 -7.72 -3.95 -1.67
N GLY A 41 -8.96 -3.95 -2.15
CA GLY A 41 -9.55 -4.99 -2.99
C GLY A 41 -9.92 -6.28 -2.23
N PRO A 42 -10.65 -7.18 -2.90
CA PRO A 42 -10.99 -8.48 -2.32
C PRO A 42 -9.75 -9.38 -2.20
N LEU A 43 -9.74 -10.27 -1.20
CA LEU A 43 -8.67 -11.24 -0.94
C LEU A 43 -9.14 -12.70 -1.07
N ASN A 44 -10.44 -12.92 -1.26
CA ASN A 44 -11.06 -14.25 -1.25
C ASN A 44 -10.90 -15.02 -2.55
N ASP A 45 -10.76 -14.31 -3.67
CA ASP A 45 -10.63 -14.91 -4.99
C ASP A 45 -9.71 -14.07 -5.87
N ILE A 46 -8.82 -14.77 -6.58
CA ILE A 46 -7.79 -14.18 -7.43
C ILE A 46 -8.38 -13.45 -8.64
N HIS A 47 -9.44 -14.01 -9.24
CA HIS A 47 -10.07 -13.44 -10.42
C HIS A 47 -10.93 -12.23 -10.05
N ALA A 48 -11.67 -12.32 -8.95
CA ALA A 48 -12.41 -11.20 -8.37
C ALA A 48 -11.46 -10.05 -8.02
N ARG A 49 -10.29 -10.35 -7.44
CA ARG A 49 -9.26 -9.35 -7.17
C ARG A 49 -8.75 -8.69 -8.44
N LYS A 50 -8.35 -9.47 -9.45
CA LYS A 50 -7.87 -8.94 -10.73
C LYS A 50 -8.90 -7.99 -11.36
N GLY A 51 -10.17 -8.43 -11.44
CA GLY A 51 -11.27 -7.63 -11.98
C GLY A 51 -11.49 -6.33 -11.21
N TRP A 52 -11.56 -6.42 -9.87
CA TRP A 52 -11.75 -5.26 -9.02
C TRP A 52 -10.60 -4.25 -9.14
N MET A 53 -9.34 -4.72 -9.17
CA MET A 53 -8.18 -3.85 -9.32
C MET A 53 -8.17 -3.17 -10.70
N GLN A 54 -8.52 -3.87 -11.79
CA GLN A 54 -8.66 -3.28 -13.13
C GLN A 54 -9.73 -2.19 -13.16
N GLU A 55 -10.91 -2.48 -12.60
CA GLU A 55 -12.07 -1.60 -12.65
C GLU A 55 -11.88 -0.34 -11.81
N HIS A 56 -11.32 -0.49 -10.61
CA HIS A 56 -11.29 0.59 -9.63
C HIS A 56 -9.93 1.31 -9.55
N ILE A 57 -8.81 0.62 -9.79
CA ILE A 57 -7.47 1.16 -9.50
C ILE A 57 -6.65 1.39 -10.77
N PHE A 58 -6.72 0.49 -11.75
CA PHE A 58 -5.82 0.47 -12.91
C PHE A 58 -6.54 0.65 -14.25
N ARG A 59 -7.53 1.55 -14.33
CA ARG A 59 -8.47 1.66 -15.47
C ARG A 59 -7.82 1.73 -16.87
N ASP A 60 -6.56 2.16 -16.98
CA ASP A 60 -5.82 2.27 -18.24
C ASP A 60 -4.42 1.62 -18.21
N VAL A 61 -4.17 0.70 -17.27
CA VAL A 61 -2.90 -0.03 -17.20
C VAL A 61 -3.04 -1.39 -17.89
N ASP A 62 -2.03 -1.74 -18.68
CA ASP A 62 -1.91 -3.02 -19.38
C ASP A 62 -2.00 -4.21 -18.40
N GLU A 63 -2.64 -5.31 -18.82
CA GLU A 63 -2.80 -6.51 -17.99
C GLU A 63 -1.48 -7.12 -17.50
N SER A 64 -0.37 -6.84 -18.16
CA SER A 64 0.98 -7.23 -17.74
C SER A 64 1.41 -6.64 -16.38
N TYR A 65 0.70 -5.60 -15.90
CA TYR A 65 0.93 -4.98 -14.60
C TYR A 65 0.18 -5.67 -13.47
N PHE A 66 -0.71 -6.65 -13.76
CA PHE A 66 -1.43 -7.33 -12.69
C PHE A 66 -0.53 -8.25 -11.88
N PRO A 67 -0.47 -8.04 -10.57
CA PRO A 67 0.27 -8.91 -9.69
C PRO A 67 -0.54 -10.17 -9.39
N LEU A 68 0.12 -11.31 -9.57
CA LEU A 68 0.29 -12.30 -8.50
C LEU A 68 1.25 -13.38 -9.01
N GLN A 69 2.52 -13.24 -8.62
CA GLN A 69 3.58 -14.20 -8.88
C GLN A 69 3.70 -15.18 -7.71
N SER A 70 2.59 -15.87 -7.37
CA SER A 70 2.62 -16.98 -6.39
C SER A 70 3.69 -18.01 -6.78
N ASP A 71 3.84 -18.27 -8.08
CA ASP A 71 4.82 -19.19 -8.64
C ASP A 71 6.27 -18.91 -8.18
N GLN A 72 6.69 -17.64 -8.07
CA GLN A 72 8.04 -17.30 -7.62
C GLN A 72 8.27 -17.59 -6.14
N LEU A 73 7.23 -17.45 -5.31
CA LEU A 73 7.30 -17.74 -3.88
C LEU A 73 7.22 -19.25 -3.62
N GLN A 74 6.46 -19.98 -4.43
CA GLN A 74 6.35 -21.43 -4.31
C GLN A 74 7.56 -22.17 -4.89
N SER A 75 8.32 -21.54 -5.79
CA SER A 75 9.53 -22.11 -6.40
C SER A 75 10.82 -21.81 -5.61
N LEU A 76 10.73 -21.41 -4.34
CA LEU A 76 11.92 -21.14 -3.53
C LEU A 76 12.71 -22.43 -3.24
N GLN A 77 14.03 -22.34 -3.27
CA GLN A 77 14.91 -23.44 -2.84
C GLN A 77 14.88 -23.54 -1.31
N ASP A 78 14.59 -24.71 -0.76
CA ASP A 78 14.30 -24.92 0.67
C ASP A 78 15.46 -24.55 1.64
N ASP A 79 16.69 -24.45 1.15
CA ASP A 79 17.91 -24.24 1.94
C ASP A 79 18.38 -22.77 2.03
N VAL A 80 17.70 -21.84 1.36
CA VAL A 80 18.09 -20.42 1.33
C VAL A 80 17.34 -19.62 2.41
N SER A 81 18.03 -18.77 3.17
CA SER A 81 17.36 -17.90 4.17
C SER A 81 16.49 -16.85 3.49
N VAL A 82 15.30 -16.59 4.03
CA VAL A 82 14.36 -15.58 3.53
C VAL A 82 14.24 -14.46 4.57
N CYS A 83 14.51 -13.19 4.22
CA CYS A 83 14.15 -12.03 5.05
C CYS A 83 13.03 -11.23 4.37
N ILE A 84 11.91 -11.07 5.07
CA ILE A 84 10.73 -10.32 4.61
C ILE A 84 10.78 -8.92 5.21
N TRP A 85 10.70 -7.89 4.37
CA TRP A 85 10.69 -6.50 4.80
C TRP A 85 9.25 -6.00 4.91
N ILE A 86 8.91 -5.42 6.05
CA ILE A 86 7.58 -4.88 6.33
C ILE A 86 7.67 -3.52 7.02
N SER A 87 6.58 -2.78 6.98
CA SER A 87 6.27 -1.60 7.79
C SER A 87 5.07 -1.88 8.69
N ASP A 88 4.69 -0.92 9.52
CA ASP A 88 3.41 -0.92 10.24
C ASP A 88 2.24 -0.47 9.34
N GLY A 89 2.43 -0.44 8.01
CA GLY A 89 1.36 -0.18 7.05
C GLY A 89 0.53 -1.42 6.77
N ALA A 90 -0.80 -1.27 6.72
CA ALA A 90 -1.73 -2.36 6.43
C ALA A 90 -1.39 -3.14 5.15
N HIS A 91 -0.89 -2.45 4.13
CA HIS A 91 -0.43 -3.09 2.89
C HIS A 91 0.63 -4.18 3.14
N GLU A 92 1.71 -3.84 3.85
CA GLU A 92 2.83 -4.78 4.07
C GLU A 92 2.50 -5.79 5.18
N GLN A 93 1.69 -5.37 6.16
CA GLN A 93 1.19 -6.25 7.22
C GLN A 93 0.27 -7.35 6.66
N VAL A 94 -0.70 -7.02 5.80
CA VAL A 94 -1.52 -8.04 5.13
C VAL A 94 -0.67 -8.86 4.14
N GLY A 95 0.25 -8.20 3.42
CA GLY A 95 1.20 -8.86 2.52
C GLY A 95 2.06 -9.91 3.22
N LEU A 96 2.49 -9.67 4.46
CA LEU A 96 3.21 -10.65 5.28
C LEU A 96 2.40 -11.92 5.49
N ARG A 97 1.11 -11.78 5.80
CA ARG A 97 0.21 -12.92 6.00
C ARG A 97 0.04 -13.71 4.69
N PHE A 98 -0.10 -13.01 3.58
CA PHE A 98 -0.12 -13.63 2.25
C PHE A 98 1.16 -14.43 1.97
N VAL A 99 2.33 -13.80 2.09
CA VAL A 99 3.63 -14.46 1.85
C VAL A 99 3.83 -15.65 2.77
N MET A 100 3.46 -15.55 4.05
CA MET A 100 3.54 -16.67 4.99
C MET A 100 2.63 -17.83 4.59
N ASN A 101 1.45 -17.57 4.04
CA ASN A 101 0.58 -18.60 3.47
C ASN A 101 1.18 -19.27 2.25
N GLU A 102 1.80 -18.51 1.33
CA GLU A 102 2.48 -19.08 0.17
C GLU A 102 3.67 -19.96 0.58
N LEU A 103 4.39 -19.54 1.63
CA LEU A 103 5.55 -20.25 2.16
C LEU A 103 5.21 -21.28 3.24
N LYS A 104 3.93 -21.63 3.44
CA LYS A 104 3.51 -22.49 4.57
C LYS A 104 4.20 -23.86 4.60
N ASN A 105 4.50 -24.42 3.43
CA ASN A 105 5.17 -25.72 3.28
C ASN A 105 6.69 -25.60 3.11
N ALA A 106 7.20 -24.40 2.85
CA ALA A 106 8.62 -24.15 2.62
C ALA A 106 9.43 -24.36 3.91
N GLN A 107 10.60 -25.00 3.78
CA GLN A 107 11.49 -25.30 4.92
C GLN A 107 12.51 -24.19 5.20
N ASN A 108 12.50 -23.12 4.40
CA ASN A 108 13.40 -21.99 4.53
C ASN A 108 13.39 -21.40 5.95
N PRO A 109 14.56 -21.03 6.51
CA PRO A 109 14.63 -20.14 7.66
C PRO A 109 14.08 -18.76 7.29
N ILE A 110 12.96 -18.37 7.90
CA ILE A 110 12.30 -17.08 7.64
C ILE A 110 12.68 -16.09 8.73
N GLN A 111 13.01 -14.87 8.31
CA GLN A 111 13.23 -13.72 9.16
C GLN A 111 12.35 -12.55 8.71
N ILE A 112 12.08 -11.62 9.61
CA ILE A 112 11.33 -10.39 9.34
C ILE A 112 12.17 -9.20 9.79
N VAL A 113 12.13 -8.12 9.01
CA VAL A 113 12.61 -6.80 9.44
C VAL A 113 11.47 -5.80 9.31
N ASN A 114 11.10 -5.16 10.42
CA ASN A 114 10.09 -4.11 10.44
C ASN A 114 10.76 -2.74 10.35
N VAL A 115 10.67 -2.09 9.19
CA VAL A 115 11.30 -0.80 8.96
C VAL A 115 10.71 0.30 9.83
N SER A 116 9.41 0.27 10.13
CA SER A 116 8.75 1.28 10.97
C SER A 116 9.31 1.23 12.40
N THR A 117 9.49 0.03 12.93
CA THR A 117 10.14 -0.20 14.24
C THR A 117 11.60 0.27 14.22
N GLN A 118 12.37 -0.08 13.19
CA GLN A 118 13.79 0.27 13.11
C GLN A 118 14.05 1.75 12.79
N PHE A 119 13.10 2.44 12.15
CA PHE A 119 13.24 3.86 11.79
C PHE A 119 12.90 4.79 12.95
N LYS A 120 12.03 4.37 13.88
CA LYS A 120 11.55 5.19 15.00
C LYS A 120 12.67 5.83 15.86
N PRO A 121 13.81 5.16 16.15
CA PRO A 121 14.93 5.79 16.85
C PRO A 121 15.72 6.81 16.01
N ILE A 122 15.58 6.79 14.68
CA ILE A 122 16.33 7.64 13.75
C ILE A 122 15.62 8.98 13.56
N GLU A 123 14.31 8.95 13.32
CA GLU A 123 13.46 10.14 13.19
C GLU A 123 12.12 9.90 13.89
N PRO A 124 11.98 10.31 15.16
CA PRO A 124 10.77 10.06 15.94
C PRO A 124 9.49 10.69 15.37
N ARG A 125 9.62 11.70 14.49
CA ARG A 125 8.48 12.39 13.87
C ARG A 125 8.05 11.79 12.54
N PHE A 126 8.76 10.79 12.04
CA PHE A 126 8.47 10.15 10.77
C PHE A 126 8.53 8.64 10.93
N VAL A 127 7.39 7.99 10.67
CA VAL A 127 7.32 6.54 10.58
C VAL A 127 7.03 6.18 9.12
N PRO A 128 7.94 5.46 8.43
CA PRO A 128 7.67 5.01 7.08
C PRO A 128 6.38 4.19 7.03
N ARG A 129 5.47 4.56 6.13
CA ARG A 129 4.22 3.83 5.90
C ARG A 129 4.43 2.55 5.10
N THR A 130 5.49 2.51 4.30
CA THR A 130 5.94 1.34 3.54
C THR A 130 7.46 1.27 3.54
N THR A 131 8.02 0.09 3.28
CA THR A 131 9.45 -0.11 3.02
C THR A 131 9.92 0.76 1.86
N GLY A 132 9.05 1.07 0.89
CA GLY A 132 9.33 1.93 -0.26
C GLY A 132 9.59 3.40 0.07
N GLU A 133 9.26 3.87 1.28
CA GLU A 133 9.56 5.23 1.75
C GLU A 133 10.97 5.32 2.42
N VAL A 134 11.67 4.20 2.58
CA VAL A 134 12.99 4.14 3.23
C VAL A 134 14.12 4.17 2.19
N ILE A 135 15.06 5.10 2.37
CA ILE A 135 16.24 5.20 1.50
C ILE A 135 17.20 4.02 1.70
N SER A 136 17.91 3.68 0.63
CA SER A 136 18.80 2.51 0.55
C SER A 136 19.84 2.44 1.68
N GLU A 137 20.45 3.57 2.05
CA GLU A 137 21.46 3.66 3.10
C GLU A 137 20.91 3.30 4.48
N GLN A 138 19.63 3.59 4.73
CA GLN A 138 18.97 3.20 5.99
C GLN A 138 18.58 1.72 5.96
N LEU A 139 18.14 1.19 4.81
CA LEU A 139 17.88 -0.25 4.65
C LEU A 139 19.13 -1.09 4.95
N ILE A 140 20.32 -0.66 4.53
CA ILE A 140 21.59 -1.33 4.86
C ILE A 140 21.76 -1.46 6.38
N LYS A 141 21.48 -0.39 7.14
CA LYS A 141 21.61 -0.38 8.60
C LYS A 141 20.57 -1.26 9.29
N MET A 142 19.46 -1.55 8.62
CA MET A 142 18.37 -2.36 9.16
C MET A 142 18.58 -3.87 8.96
N MET A 143 19.45 -4.30 8.02
CA MET A 143 19.69 -5.72 7.75
C MET A 143 20.10 -6.58 8.96
N PRO A 144 20.92 -6.08 9.92
CA PRO A 144 21.26 -6.84 11.13
C PRO A 144 20.07 -7.11 12.05
N TYR A 145 18.96 -6.39 11.88
CA TYR A 145 17.74 -6.51 12.68
C TYR A 145 16.68 -7.43 12.05
N CYS A 146 17.06 -8.28 11.06
CA CYS A 146 16.18 -9.38 10.60
C CYS A 146 16.01 -10.39 11.76
N GLU A 147 14.83 -10.44 12.36
CA GLU A 147 14.50 -11.33 13.47
C GLU A 147 13.94 -12.66 12.98
N PRO A 148 14.34 -13.82 13.55
CA PRO A 148 13.84 -15.12 13.13
C PRO A 148 12.36 -15.31 13.48
N VAL A 149 11.61 -15.89 12.55
CA VAL A 149 10.19 -16.22 12.75
C VAL A 149 10.08 -17.65 13.31
N THR A 150 9.44 -17.78 14.46
CA THR A 150 9.17 -19.10 15.06
C THR A 150 8.09 -19.87 14.29
N LYS A 151 8.04 -21.19 14.48
CA LYS A 151 6.97 -22.03 13.91
C LYS A 151 5.57 -21.59 14.37
N LEU A 152 5.46 -21.13 15.62
CA LEU A 152 4.20 -20.64 16.17
C LEU A 152 3.76 -19.35 15.48
N GLU A 153 4.66 -18.40 15.28
CA GLU A 153 4.37 -17.15 14.56
C GLU A 153 4.01 -17.41 13.11
N LYS A 154 4.77 -18.27 12.41
CA LYS A 154 4.45 -18.68 11.04
C LYS A 154 3.03 -19.26 10.95
N THR A 155 2.68 -20.16 11.88
CA THR A 155 1.33 -20.76 11.95
C THR A 155 0.26 -19.69 12.21
N ARG A 156 0.53 -18.74 13.11
CA ARG A 156 -0.36 -17.61 13.38
C ARG A 156 -0.60 -16.78 12.13
N TYR A 157 0.44 -16.35 11.42
CA TYR A 157 0.31 -15.57 10.18
C TYR A 157 -0.48 -16.30 9.10
N VAL A 158 -0.28 -17.61 8.94
CA VAL A 158 -1.06 -18.44 8.01
C VAL A 158 -2.54 -18.47 8.40
N ASN A 159 -2.85 -18.62 9.69
CA ASN A 159 -4.24 -18.62 10.17
C ASN A 159 -4.89 -17.24 10.01
N GLU A 160 -4.17 -16.16 10.31
CA GLU A 160 -4.62 -14.78 10.09
C GLU A 160 -4.92 -14.53 8.60
N TRP A 161 -4.07 -15.02 7.69
CA TRP A 161 -4.36 -14.97 6.25
C TRP A 161 -5.68 -15.67 5.90
N GLN A 162 -5.91 -16.88 6.41
CA GLN A 162 -7.13 -17.64 6.14
C GLN A 162 -8.40 -16.97 6.68
N GLN A 163 -8.28 -16.14 7.73
CA GLN A 163 -9.39 -15.33 8.24
C GLN A 163 -9.60 -14.09 7.36
N LEU A 164 -8.52 -13.35 7.07
CA LEU A 164 -8.56 -12.12 6.25
C LEU A 164 -9.06 -12.40 4.83
N SER A 165 -8.62 -13.49 4.21
CA SER A 165 -9.07 -13.92 2.88
C SER A 165 -10.54 -14.31 2.84
N LYS A 166 -11.22 -14.52 3.98
CA LYS A 166 -12.67 -14.79 4.00
C LYS A 166 -13.51 -13.52 4.18
N THR A 167 -12.89 -12.38 4.46
CA THR A 167 -13.63 -11.12 4.61
C THR A 167 -14.13 -10.62 3.25
N LYS A 168 -15.32 -10.02 3.24
CA LYS A 168 -15.91 -9.41 2.04
C LYS A 168 -15.43 -7.96 1.82
N ASN A 169 -14.93 -7.36 2.88
CA ASN A 169 -14.43 -6.00 2.91
C ASN A 169 -13.26 -5.82 1.95
N VAL A 170 -13.21 -4.67 1.29
CA VAL A 170 -12.21 -4.32 0.27
C VAL A 170 -11.21 -3.30 0.77
N LEU A 171 -11.33 -2.82 2.01
CA LEU A 171 -10.41 -1.86 2.60
C LEU A 171 -9.89 -2.40 3.93
N ARG A 172 -8.59 -2.23 4.16
CA ARG A 172 -7.89 -2.69 5.36
C ARG A 172 -6.93 -1.62 5.86
N TYR A 173 -6.95 -1.39 7.16
CA TYR A 173 -6.03 -0.48 7.85
C TYR A 173 -5.46 -1.17 9.09
N LEU A 174 -4.34 -0.65 9.61
CA LEU A 174 -3.73 -1.13 10.85
C LEU A 174 -4.11 -0.18 11.99
N GLU A 175 -4.57 -0.75 13.10
CA GLU A 175 -4.89 -0.04 14.34
C GLU A 175 -4.47 -0.92 15.52
N GLU A 176 -3.64 -0.39 16.43
CA GLU A 176 -3.13 -1.13 17.60
C GLU A 176 -2.58 -2.54 17.27
N ASP A 177 -1.75 -2.65 16.23
CA ASP A 177 -1.17 -3.91 15.71
C ASP A 177 -2.20 -4.91 15.13
N MET A 178 -3.46 -4.52 15.00
CA MET A 178 -4.55 -5.32 14.44
C MET A 178 -4.93 -4.84 13.04
N ILE A 179 -5.09 -5.79 12.12
CA ILE A 179 -5.61 -5.51 10.77
C ILE A 179 -7.13 -5.42 10.86
N ILE A 180 -7.67 -4.23 10.66
CA ILE A 180 -9.11 -3.99 10.62
C ILE A 180 -9.57 -4.02 9.16
N SER A 181 -10.61 -4.80 8.87
CA SER A 181 -11.27 -4.85 7.56
C SER A 181 -12.56 -4.02 7.61
N THR A 182 -12.74 -3.11 6.65
CA THR A 182 -13.85 -2.15 6.65
C THR A 182 -14.45 -1.97 5.25
N GLU A 183 -15.59 -1.28 5.19
CA GLU A 183 -16.29 -0.98 3.94
C GLU A 183 -15.48 -0.02 3.06
N ALA A 184 -15.74 -0.02 1.75
CA ALA A 184 -14.98 0.77 0.80
C ALA A 184 -15.03 2.28 1.09
N ASN A 185 -16.16 2.74 1.64
CA ASN A 185 -16.48 4.13 1.92
C ASN A 185 -15.98 4.65 3.28
N TYR A 186 -15.18 3.88 4.01
CA TYR A 186 -14.73 4.26 5.36
C TYR A 186 -14.06 5.64 5.42
N TYR A 187 -13.32 6.02 4.38
CA TYR A 187 -12.64 7.33 4.31
C TYR A 187 -13.46 8.40 3.57
N ASP A 188 -14.69 8.12 3.13
CA ASP A 188 -15.45 9.06 2.30
C ASP A 188 -15.76 10.37 3.04
N ASP A 189 -16.17 10.30 4.31
CA ASP A 189 -16.43 11.51 5.13
C ASP A 189 -15.15 12.33 5.29
N PHE A 190 -14.02 11.68 5.57
CA PHE A 190 -12.72 12.34 5.68
C PHE A 190 -12.26 12.98 4.36
N ILE A 191 -12.53 12.31 3.23
CA ILE A 191 -12.28 12.80 1.89
C ILE A 191 -13.12 14.08 1.66
N ILE A 192 -14.39 14.10 2.06
CA ILE A 192 -15.25 15.29 1.97
C ILE A 192 -14.73 16.43 2.87
N GLU A 193 -14.33 16.15 4.11
CA GLU A 193 -13.74 17.15 5.01
C GLU A 193 -12.48 17.81 4.40
N CYS A 194 -11.64 17.02 3.73
CA CYS A 194 -10.49 17.54 2.99
C CYS A 194 -10.93 18.47 1.84
N ALA A 195 -12.06 18.18 1.19
CA ALA A 195 -12.58 18.98 0.08
C ALA A 195 -13.05 20.32 0.62
N GLU A 196 -13.84 20.31 1.68
CA GLU A 196 -14.32 21.53 2.33
C GLU A 196 -13.16 22.42 2.78
N PHE A 197 -12.15 21.83 3.45
CA PHE A 197 -10.95 22.55 3.88
C PHE A 197 -10.29 23.27 2.70
N LEU A 198 -10.07 22.54 1.61
CA LEU A 198 -9.42 23.07 0.41
C LEU A 198 -10.25 24.13 -0.32
N HIS A 199 -11.58 24.00 -0.35
CA HIS A 199 -12.46 25.02 -0.93
C HIS A 199 -12.48 26.29 -0.08
N ARG A 200 -12.52 26.17 1.25
CA ARG A 200 -12.38 27.31 2.17
C ARG A 200 -11.06 28.05 1.95
N GLU A 201 -9.95 27.30 1.80
CA GLU A 201 -8.65 27.90 1.49
C GLU A 201 -8.61 28.65 0.16
N ILE A 202 -9.39 28.25 -0.86
CA ILE A 202 -9.52 29.00 -2.11
C ILE A 202 -10.36 30.26 -1.89
N LEU A 203 -11.50 30.15 -1.20
CA LEU A 203 -12.40 31.29 -0.94
C LEU A 203 -11.72 32.39 -0.11
N ASP A 204 -10.80 32.03 0.78
CA ASP A 204 -10.03 32.97 1.59
C ASP A 204 -8.96 33.73 0.78
N ARG A 205 -8.58 33.23 -0.41
CA ARG A 205 -7.72 33.98 -1.34
C ARG A 205 -8.59 35.08 -1.94
N LYS A 206 -8.28 36.33 -1.61
CA LYS A 206 -8.98 37.54 -2.08
C LYS A 206 -8.75 37.81 -3.58
N GLU A 207 -9.00 36.81 -4.42
CA GLU A 207 -8.94 36.88 -5.87
C GLU A 207 -10.27 37.43 -6.40
N GLU A 208 -10.22 38.21 -7.48
CA GLU A 208 -11.41 38.85 -8.07
C GLU A 208 -12.40 37.81 -8.64
N GLU A 209 -11.90 36.65 -9.06
CA GLU A 209 -12.66 35.49 -9.52
C GLU A 209 -12.10 34.21 -8.86
N PRO A 210 -12.64 33.77 -7.71
CA PRO A 210 -12.13 32.59 -7.03
C PRO A 210 -12.34 31.34 -7.89
N GLU A 211 -11.29 30.53 -8.05
CA GLU A 211 -11.34 29.29 -8.82
C GLU A 211 -12.26 28.27 -8.13
N GLU A 212 -13.50 28.15 -8.60
CA GLU A 212 -14.50 27.30 -7.93
C GLU A 212 -14.23 25.80 -8.03
N PHE A 213 -13.34 25.37 -8.95
CA PHE A 213 -13.01 23.97 -9.21
C PHE A 213 -11.56 23.69 -8.88
N MET A 214 -11.30 22.63 -8.12
CA MET A 214 -9.95 22.19 -7.78
C MET A 214 -9.53 20.96 -8.57
N LYS A 215 -8.26 20.90 -9.00
CA LYS A 215 -7.69 19.69 -9.61
C LYS A 215 -7.84 18.47 -8.70
N ALA A 216 -8.33 17.36 -9.25
CA ALA A 216 -8.50 16.12 -8.47
C ALA A 216 -7.17 15.63 -7.87
N ALA A 217 -6.05 15.78 -8.60
CA ALA A 217 -4.71 15.47 -8.07
C ALA A 217 -4.35 16.24 -6.78
N ARG A 218 -4.74 17.53 -6.66
CA ARG A 218 -4.48 18.32 -5.45
C ARG A 218 -5.30 17.80 -4.28
N PHE A 219 -6.57 17.49 -4.54
CA PHE A 219 -7.49 16.94 -3.55
C PHE A 219 -7.06 15.57 -3.04
N VAL A 220 -6.77 14.64 -3.97
CA VAL A 220 -6.27 13.30 -3.63
C VAL A 220 -4.95 13.40 -2.84
N GLY A 221 -4.05 14.29 -3.25
CA GLY A 221 -2.80 14.52 -2.52
C GLY A 221 -2.99 15.04 -1.10
N GLU A 222 -3.97 15.91 -0.86
CA GLU A 222 -4.30 16.41 0.47
C GLU A 222 -4.83 15.30 1.38
N ALA A 223 -5.77 14.50 0.90
CA ALA A 223 -6.28 13.34 1.64
C ALA A 223 -5.16 12.31 1.86
N TYR A 224 -4.36 12.00 0.84
CA TYR A 224 -3.23 11.06 0.94
C TYR A 224 -2.17 11.49 1.96
N GLY A 225 -1.94 12.79 2.11
CA GLY A 225 -0.99 13.34 3.07
C GLY A 225 -1.47 13.27 4.51
N LYS A 226 -2.78 13.22 4.75
CA LYS A 226 -3.38 13.19 6.09
C LYS A 226 -3.86 11.81 6.53
N ILE A 227 -4.16 10.91 5.60
CA ILE A 227 -4.48 9.51 5.93
C ILE A 227 -3.17 8.82 6.36
N GLU A 228 -3.13 8.40 7.63
CA GLU A 228 -1.96 7.73 8.22
C GLU A 228 -1.71 6.36 7.57
N ASN A 229 -2.78 5.63 7.25
CA ASN A 229 -2.71 4.29 6.68
C ASN A 229 -2.42 4.32 5.16
N HIS A 230 -1.48 3.50 4.70
CA HIS A 230 -1.15 3.43 3.28
C HIS A 230 -2.22 2.66 2.47
N ILE A 231 -3.15 3.41 1.89
CA ILE A 231 -4.21 2.88 1.00
C ILE A 231 -3.96 3.23 -0.48
N GLY A 232 -3.01 4.13 -0.76
CA GLY A 232 -2.66 4.60 -2.11
C GLY A 232 -3.53 5.75 -2.61
N ASP A 233 -2.93 6.62 -3.42
CA ASP A 233 -3.61 7.74 -4.10
C ASP A 233 -4.68 7.25 -5.08
N ALA A 234 -4.41 6.19 -5.84
CA ALA A 234 -5.37 5.59 -6.76
C ALA A 234 -6.65 5.09 -6.06
N TYR A 235 -6.56 4.61 -4.81
CA TYR A 235 -7.76 4.24 -4.05
C TYR A 235 -8.57 5.46 -3.62
N ILE A 236 -7.90 6.53 -3.20
CA ILE A 236 -8.56 7.79 -2.83
C ILE A 236 -9.24 8.40 -4.06
N GLU A 237 -8.59 8.37 -5.23
CA GLU A 237 -9.21 8.77 -6.49
C GLU A 237 -10.44 7.92 -6.82
N TYR A 238 -10.35 6.60 -6.65
CA TYR A 238 -11.50 5.71 -6.80
C TYR A 238 -12.67 6.18 -5.93
N ARG A 239 -12.45 6.46 -4.63
CA ARG A 239 -13.50 6.96 -3.74
C ARG A 239 -14.04 8.31 -4.19
N LEU A 240 -13.19 9.22 -4.64
CA LEU A 240 -13.63 10.50 -5.22
C LEU A 240 -14.58 10.27 -6.43
N ARG A 241 -14.26 9.33 -7.33
CA ARG A 241 -15.13 9.00 -8.47
C ARG A 241 -16.49 8.44 -8.04
N GLU A 242 -16.53 7.66 -6.96
CA GLU A 242 -17.80 7.18 -6.38
C GLU A 242 -18.62 8.35 -5.81
N LEU A 243 -17.98 9.29 -5.10
CA LEU A 243 -18.64 10.49 -4.56
C LEU A 243 -19.16 11.41 -5.67
N ILE A 244 -18.44 11.52 -6.79
CA ILE A 244 -18.89 12.19 -8.02
C ILE A 244 -20.16 11.50 -8.56
N THR A 245 -20.13 10.17 -8.67
CA THR A 245 -21.26 9.38 -9.19
C THR A 245 -22.50 9.52 -8.30
N ASN A 246 -22.30 9.59 -6.98
CA ASN A 246 -23.34 9.86 -5.99
C ASN A 246 -23.82 11.34 -5.99
N GLY A 247 -23.26 12.17 -6.87
CA GLY A 247 -23.71 13.54 -7.08
C GLY A 247 -23.24 14.54 -6.03
N MET A 248 -22.23 14.20 -5.22
CA MET A 248 -21.70 15.09 -4.17
C MET A 248 -20.79 16.18 -4.73
N PHE A 249 -20.11 15.89 -5.85
CA PHE A 249 -19.23 16.80 -6.54
C PHE A 249 -19.79 17.20 -7.92
N GLU A 250 -19.52 18.43 -8.33
CA GLU A 250 -19.53 18.84 -9.74
C GLU A 250 -18.16 18.53 -10.36
N VAL A 251 -18.14 18.21 -11.66
CA VAL A 251 -16.92 17.79 -12.36
C VAL A 251 -16.74 18.55 -13.66
N LYS A 252 -15.49 18.93 -13.94
CA LYS A 252 -15.05 19.49 -15.22
C LYS A 252 -13.84 18.71 -15.74
N GLY A 253 -13.91 18.25 -16.98
CA GLY A 253 -12.83 17.50 -17.64
C GLY A 253 -13.10 16.00 -17.73
N ASP A 254 -12.04 15.24 -18.00
CA ASP A 254 -12.09 13.78 -18.19
C ASP A 254 -11.61 13.06 -16.92
N THR A 255 -12.43 12.13 -16.41
CA THR A 255 -12.18 11.35 -15.19
C THR A 255 -11.35 10.10 -15.41
N SER A 256 -10.73 9.94 -16.59
CA SER A 256 -9.77 8.87 -16.90
C SER A 256 -8.48 8.97 -16.07
N ALA A 257 -8.04 10.18 -15.68
CA ALA A 257 -6.88 10.35 -14.80
C ALA A 257 -6.95 11.63 -13.95
N MET A 258 -6.45 11.59 -12.71
CA MET A 258 -6.48 12.70 -11.72
C MET A 258 -6.05 14.09 -12.23
N HIS A 259 -5.15 14.17 -13.21
CA HIS A 259 -4.65 15.44 -13.74
C HIS A 259 -5.57 16.06 -14.82
N LEU A 260 -6.48 15.25 -15.38
CA LEU A 260 -7.36 15.60 -16.50
C LEU A 260 -8.69 16.22 -16.07
N TYR A 261 -9.06 16.14 -14.79
CA TYR A 261 -10.29 16.72 -14.27
C TYR A 261 -10.11 17.56 -13.00
N SER A 262 -11.10 18.41 -12.78
CA SER A 262 -11.27 19.21 -11.57
C SER A 262 -12.66 18.96 -10.98
N VAL A 263 -12.77 19.12 -9.67
CA VAL A 263 -13.98 18.87 -8.88
C VAL A 263 -14.35 20.08 -8.05
N LYS A 264 -15.64 20.22 -7.76
CA LYS A 264 -16.19 21.20 -6.81
C LYS A 264 -17.18 20.51 -5.88
N LEU A 265 -17.02 20.68 -4.57
CA LEU A 265 -17.99 20.15 -3.62
C LEU A 265 -19.29 20.96 -3.71
N LYS A 266 -20.44 20.29 -3.87
CA LYS A 266 -21.72 21.01 -3.98
C LYS A 266 -22.12 21.59 -2.63
N ALA A 267 -22.79 22.74 -2.65
CA ALA A 267 -23.19 23.46 -1.43
C ALA A 267 -24.11 22.69 -0.48
N ALA A 268 -24.82 21.66 -0.95
CA ALA A 268 -25.62 20.79 -0.08
C ALA A 268 -24.78 19.85 0.81
N PHE A 269 -23.47 19.75 0.54
CA PHE A 269 -22.52 18.89 1.23
C PHE A 269 -21.31 19.69 1.77
N MET A 270 -21.43 21.03 1.82
CA MET A 270 -20.45 21.95 2.45
C MET A 270 -20.87 22.31 3.88
#